data_AF-A0A2A3TCF1-F1
#
_entry.id   AF-A0A2A3TCF1-F1
#
_cell.length_a   1.000
_cell.length_b   1.000
_cell.length_c   1.000
_cell.angle_alpha   90.00
_cell.angle_beta   90.00
_cell.angle_gamma   90.00
#
_symmetry.space_group_name_H-M   'P 1'
#
loop_
_entity.id
_entity.type
_entity.pdbx_description
1 polymer ?
#
loop_
_entity_poly.entity_id
_entity_poly.type
_entity_poly.pdbx_seq_one_letter_code
_entity_poly.pdbx_strand_id
1 'polypeptide(L)' 'MSESRQISVSKNGVSKLAIITLSLIFVAGLFVVGFDQGHTFSLVIGEEAFADLYIHELTHDMRHAAGFPCH' A
#
# COMPACT_ATOMS: atom_id res chain seq x y z
N MET A 1 4.43 -46.02 30.87
CA MET A 1 4.84 -44.64 30.53
C MET A 1 4.07 -44.24 29.28
N SER A 2 3.28 -43.17 29.34
CA SER A 2 2.50 -42.68 28.19
C SER A 2 3.33 -41.60 27.48
N GLU A 3 3.69 -41.86 26.22
CA GLU A 3 4.45 -40.93 25.39
C GLU A 3 3.49 -39.88 24.80
N SER A 4 3.71 -38.61 25.15
CA SER A 4 2.98 -37.48 24.55
C SER A 4 3.51 -37.20 23.15
N ARG A 5 2.81 -37.69 22.12
CA ARG A 5 3.10 -37.34 20.73
C ARG A 5 2.68 -35.90 20.44
N GLN A 6 3.63 -34.99 20.40
CA GLN A 6 3.41 -33.63 19.90
C GLN A 6 3.37 -33.65 18.37
N ILE A 7 2.19 -33.51 17.80
CA ILE A 7 1.99 -33.38 16.35
C ILE A 7 2.12 -31.90 16.00
N SER A 8 3.21 -31.52 15.33
CA SER A 8 3.37 -30.18 14.78
C SER A 8 2.44 -30.04 13.57
N VAL A 9 1.31 -29.35 13.75
CA VAL A 9 0.40 -29.02 12.65
C VAL A 9 0.99 -27.84 11.87
N SER A 10 1.61 -28.13 10.73
CA SER A 10 2.09 -27.10 9.83
C SER A 10 0.91 -26.33 9.23
N LYS A 11 0.81 -25.03 9.51
CA LYS A 11 -0.20 -24.15 8.92
C LYS A 11 0.25 -23.71 7.53
N ASN A 12 0.08 -24.57 6.53
CA ASN A 12 0.42 -24.28 5.12
C ASN A 12 -0.61 -23.37 4.41
N GLY A 13 -1.50 -22.69 5.14
CA GLY A 13 -2.54 -21.85 4.57
C GLY A 13 -2.13 -20.39 4.42
N VAL A 14 -2.55 -19.75 3.33
CA VAL A 14 -2.42 -18.29 3.18
C VAL A 14 -3.22 -17.60 4.29
N SER A 15 -2.60 -16.68 5.01
CA SER A 15 -3.25 -15.94 6.08
C SER A 15 -4.38 -15.07 5.54
N LYS A 16 -5.63 -15.37 5.91
CA LYS A 16 -6.81 -14.54 5.56
C LYS A 16 -6.67 -13.10 6.07
N LEU A 17 -6.07 -12.93 7.25
CA LEU A 17 -5.78 -11.61 7.79
C LEU A 17 -4.78 -10.86 6.91
N ALA A 18 -3.73 -11.52 6.43
CA ALA A 18 -2.76 -10.88 5.54
C ALA A 18 -3.43 -10.41 4.24
N ILE A 19 -4.32 -11.22 3.66
CA ILE A 19 -5.08 -10.85 2.45
C ILE A 19 -5.94 -9.60 2.71
N ILE A 20 -6.70 -9.57 3.80
CA ILE A 20 -7.56 -8.43 4.14
C ILE A 20 -6.73 -7.17 4.35
N THR A 21 -5.64 -7.26 5.12
CA THR A 21 -4.76 -6.12 5.39
C THR A 21 -4.12 -5.59 4.11
N LEU A 22 -3.59 -6.46 3.25
CA LEU A 22 -3.00 -6.05 1.97
C LEU A 22 -4.03 -5.41 1.04
N SER A 23 -5.27 -5.93 1.03
CA SER A 23 -6.35 -5.36 0.23
C SER A 23 -6.71 -3.95 0.69
N LEU A 24 -6.76 -3.72 2.02
CA LEU A 24 -7.03 -2.39 2.58
C LEU A 24 -5.90 -1.40 2.24
N ILE A 25 -4.64 -1.83 2.37
CA ILE A 25 -3.48 -1.00 2.00
C ILE A 25 -3.54 -0.64 0.51
N PHE A 26 -3.87 -1.61 -0.34
CA PHE A 26 -3.97 -1.38 -1.79
C PHE A 26 -5.07 -0.37 -2.13
N VAL A 27 -6.28 -0.54 -1.57
CA VAL A 27 -7.40 0.39 -1.79
C VAL A 27 -7.06 1.79 -1.27
N ALA A 28 -6.46 1.89 -0.08
CA ALA A 28 -6.01 3.16 0.47
C ALA A 28 -4.96 3.83 -0.43
N GLY A 29 -3.99 3.06 -0.95
CA GLY A 29 -2.99 3.56 -1.89
C GLY A 29 -3.60 4.09 -3.17
N LEU A 30 -4.55 3.35 -3.77
CA LEU A 30 -5.29 3.81 -4.95
C LEU A 30 -6.08 5.09 -4.69
N PHE A 31 -6.71 5.20 -3.51
CA PHE A 31 -7.42 6.42 -3.12
C PHE A 31 -6.45 7.61 -2.99
N VAL A 32 -5.31 7.42 -2.33
CA VAL A 32 -4.32 8.49 -2.13
C VAL A 32 -3.76 9.00 -3.46
N VAL A 33 -3.37 8.09 -4.36
CA VAL A 33 -2.76 8.46 -5.66
C VAL A 33 -3.81 8.94 -6.66
N GLY A 34 -5.00 8.35 -6.68
CA GLY A 34 -6.02 8.62 -7.68
C GLY A 34 -6.97 9.75 -7.32
N PHE A 35 -7.30 9.92 -6.04
CA PHE A 35 -8.33 10.85 -5.58
C PHE A 35 -7.79 11.94 -4.66
N ASP A 36 -7.01 11.61 -3.62
CA ASP A 36 -6.52 12.62 -2.67
C ASP A 36 -5.55 13.61 -3.34
N GLN A 37 -4.65 13.13 -4.22
CA GLN A 37 -3.78 13.98 -5.05
C GLN A 37 -2.89 14.96 -4.26
N GLY A 38 -2.73 14.79 -2.95
CA GLY A 38 -2.02 15.73 -2.08
C GLY A 38 -2.90 16.68 -1.28
N HIS A 39 -4.23 16.55 -1.37
CA HIS A 39 -5.18 17.35 -0.59
C HIS A 39 -4.99 17.18 0.92
N THR A 40 -4.88 15.94 1.42
CA THR A 40 -4.59 15.72 2.85
C THR A 40 -3.17 16.20 3.20
N PHE A 41 -2.23 16.10 2.27
CA PHE A 41 -0.84 16.51 2.49
C PHE A 41 -0.66 18.04 2.53
N SER A 42 -1.57 18.78 1.89
CA SER A 42 -1.59 20.24 1.90
C SER A 42 -1.74 20.85 3.29
N LEU A 43 -2.35 20.10 4.22
CA LEU A 43 -2.46 20.50 5.64
C LEU A 43 -1.09 20.62 6.33
N VAL A 44 -0.05 19.98 5.78
CA VAL A 44 1.31 19.94 6.35
C VAL A 44 2.28 20.79 5.54
N ILE A 45 2.26 20.66 4.21
CA ILE A 45 3.24 21.30 3.31
C ILE A 45 2.71 22.60 2.66
N GLY A 46 1.40 22.86 2.76
CA GLY A 46 0.73 24.01 2.17
C GLY A 46 -0.08 23.66 0.92
N GLU A 47 -0.89 24.61 0.45
CA GLU A 47 -1.85 24.45 -0.65
C GLU A 47 -1.22 23.90 -1.94
N GLU A 48 0.05 24.25 -2.21
CA GLU A 48 0.79 23.80 -3.40
C GLU A 48 0.85 22.27 -3.51
N ALA A 49 0.83 21.54 -2.38
CA ALA A 49 0.84 20.08 -2.41
C ALA A 49 -0.40 19.50 -3.12
N PHE A 50 -1.53 20.20 -3.06
CA PHE A 50 -2.74 19.83 -3.80
C PHE A 50 -2.77 20.45 -5.20
N ALA A 51 -2.40 21.74 -5.32
CA ALA A 51 -2.41 22.45 -6.59
C ALA A 51 -1.52 21.78 -7.66
N ASP A 52 -0.35 21.31 -7.26
CA ASP A 52 0.61 20.63 -8.14
C ASP A 52 0.39 19.12 -8.22
N LEU A 53 -0.68 18.58 -7.63
CA LEU A 53 -0.97 17.15 -7.58
C LEU A 53 0.22 16.34 -7.05
N TYR A 54 0.87 16.84 -6.00
CA TYR A 54 2.21 16.41 -5.58
C TYR A 54 2.37 14.89 -5.45
N ILE A 55 1.36 14.22 -4.88
CA ILE A 55 1.39 12.77 -4.67
C ILE A 55 1.27 11.99 -6.00
N HIS A 56 0.55 12.52 -6.98
CA HIS A 56 0.43 11.92 -8.30
C HIS A 56 1.75 12.00 -9.06
N GLU A 57 2.36 13.18 -9.12
CA GLU A 57 3.63 13.38 -9.80
C GLU A 57 4.77 12.62 -9.12
N LEU A 58 4.80 12.57 -7.79
CA LEU A 58 5.76 11.73 -7.06
C LEU A 58 5.59 10.25 -7.43
N THR A 59 4.35 9.76 -7.52
CA THR A 59 4.09 8.36 -7.90
C THR A 59 4.45 8.11 -9.37
N HIS A 60 4.24 9.10 -10.23
CA HIS A 60 4.65 9.11 -11.63
C HIS A 60 6.18 8.99 -11.76
N ASP A 61 6.94 9.77 -10.99
CA ASP A 61 8.39 9.69 -10.92
C ASP A 61 8.89 8.34 -10.38
N MET A 62 8.26 7.80 -9.34
CA MET A 62 8.61 6.47 -8.83
C MET A 62 8.38 5.37 -9.87
N ARG A 63 7.33 5.49 -10.69
CA ARG A 63 7.07 4.56 -11.80
C ARG A 63 8.16 4.66 -12.87
N HIS A 64 8.63 5.88 -13.19
CA HIS A 64 9.79 6.08 -14.05
C HIS A 64 11.06 5.47 -13.49
N ALA A 65 11.33 5.70 -12.19
CA ALA A 65 12.50 5.13 -11.51
C ALA A 65 12.48 3.60 -11.50
N ALA A 66 11.29 2.99 -11.46
CA ALA A 66 11.09 1.55 -11.59
C ALA A 66 11.15 1.05 -13.06
N GLY A 67 11.40 1.91 -14.03
CA GLY A 67 11.59 1.56 -15.45
C GLY A 67 10.29 1.31 -16.22
N PHE A 68 9.14 1.67 -15.65
CA PHE A 68 7.86 1.55 -16.36
C PHE A 68 7.65 2.76 -17.28
N PRO A 69 7.26 2.56 -18.55
CA PRO A 69 7.00 3.66 -19.47
C PRO A 69 5.78 4.46 -19.01
N CYS A 70 5.72 5.76 -19.34
CA CYS A 70 4.53 6.62 -19.24
C CYS A 70 4.26 7.31 -20.58
N HIS A 71 3.18 8.11 -20.66
CA HIS A 71 2.81 8.88 -21.85
C HIS A 71 3.37 10.30 -21.81
#